data_AF-A0AAW2QT35-F1
#
_entry.id   AF-A0AAW2QT35-F1
#
_cell.length_a   1.000
_cell.length_b   1.000
_cell.length_c   1.000
_cell.angle_alpha   90.00
_cell.angle_beta   90.00
_cell.angle_gamma   90.00
#
_symmetry.space_group_name_H-M   'P 1'
#
loop_
_entity.id
_entity.type
_entity.pdbx_description
1 polymer ?
#
loop_
_entity_poly.entity_id
_entity_poly.type
_entity_poly.pdbx_seq_one_letter_code
_entity_poly.pdbx_strand_id
1 'polypeptide(L)'
;MDDDGDIDIRDDNNDSSDNSEVWLEGLLEHLDEKVVFKPYDFDSLTHKILKEIDAWLKKVVGDKILLEIDREVIVQILAAAWLTDQKDALEDWIEQVLCTSVKEAQEKCNVTSGCVLKLARCDGLAAEAQAPGVCLPARISVN
;
A
#
# COMPACT_ATOMS: atom_id res chain seq x y z
N MET A 1 16.39 -31.66 -70.37
CA MET A 1 16.67 -30.22 -70.37
C MET A 1 16.19 -29.74 -69.04
N ASP A 2 17.13 -29.85 -68.13
CA ASP A 2 17.05 -29.74 -66.69
C ASP A 2 17.07 -28.26 -66.33
N ASP A 3 16.26 -27.86 -65.35
CA ASP A 3 16.40 -26.57 -64.68
C ASP A 3 15.98 -26.76 -63.21
N ASP A 4 16.88 -27.39 -62.45
CA ASP A 4 16.82 -27.45 -60.99
C ASP A 4 17.31 -26.09 -60.45
N GLY A 5 16.37 -25.16 -60.31
CA GLY A 5 16.60 -23.90 -59.61
C GLY A 5 16.59 -24.12 -58.10
N ASP A 6 17.76 -24.36 -57.52
CA ASP A 6 17.98 -24.45 -56.08
C ASP A 6 17.67 -23.09 -55.43
N ILE A 7 16.56 -23.01 -54.69
CA ILE A 7 16.18 -21.80 -53.95
C ILE A 7 16.91 -21.87 -52.62
N ASP A 8 18.11 -21.28 -52.58
CA ASP A 8 18.85 -21.05 -51.34
C ASP A 8 18.06 -20.07 -50.47
N ILE A 9 17.20 -20.60 -49.59
CA ILE A 9 16.57 -19.84 -48.50
C ILE A 9 17.69 -19.56 -47.50
N ARG A 10 18.44 -18.50 -47.78
CA ARG A 10 19.38 -17.92 -46.85
C ARG A 10 18.56 -17.32 -45.71
N ASP A 11 18.46 -18.08 -44.63
CA ASP A 11 17.96 -17.64 -43.35
C ASP A 11 18.98 -16.64 -42.77
N ASP A 12 18.95 -15.41 -43.30
CA ASP A 12 19.74 -14.26 -42.83
C ASP A 12 19.14 -13.79 -41.48
N ASN A 13 19.17 -14.67 -40.50
CA ASN A 13 19.15 -14.33 -39.08
C ASN A 13 20.52 -13.75 -38.71
N ASN A 14 20.92 -12.66 -39.37
CA ASN A 14 21.96 -11.80 -38.83
C ASN A 14 21.32 -11.05 -37.67
N ASP A 15 21.37 -11.71 -36.51
CA ASP A 15 21.05 -11.21 -35.19
C ASP A 15 21.83 -9.91 -34.95
N SER A 16 21.26 -8.78 -35.39
CA SER A 16 21.81 -7.44 -35.21
C SER A 16 21.60 -6.98 -33.76
N SER A 17 21.95 -7.83 -32.80
CA SER A 17 21.98 -7.50 -31.38
C SER A 17 23.11 -6.51 -31.07
N ASP A 18 24.24 -6.61 -31.80
CA ASP A 18 25.49 -5.87 -31.50
C ASP A 18 25.43 -4.36 -31.75
N ASN A 19 24.45 -3.85 -32.51
CA ASN A 19 24.32 -2.41 -32.79
C ASN A 19 23.31 -1.70 -31.87
N SER A 20 22.65 -2.44 -30.98
CA SER A 20 21.62 -1.89 -30.10
C SER A 20 22.17 -1.14 -28.87
N GLU A 21 23.47 -1.26 -28.58
CA GLU A 21 24.09 -0.61 -27.42
C GLU A 21 24.74 0.75 -27.80
N VAL A 22 25.28 0.85 -29.01
CA VAL A 22 26.01 2.06 -29.48
C VAL A 22 25.11 3.30 -29.55
N TRP A 23 23.84 3.14 -29.95
CA TRP A 23 22.90 4.27 -29.98
C TRP A 23 22.44 4.68 -28.57
N LEU A 24 22.41 3.76 -27.61
CA LEU A 24 22.06 4.03 -26.21
C LEU A 24 23.17 4.83 -25.53
N GLU A 25 24.43 4.48 -25.78
CA GLU A 25 25.59 5.21 -25.25
C GLU A 25 25.61 6.65 -25.78
N GLY A 26 25.41 6.83 -27.08
CA GLY A 26 25.28 8.17 -27.69
C GLY A 26 24.11 8.97 -27.10
N LEU A 27 22.97 8.33 -26.79
CA LEU A 27 21.85 9.00 -26.13
C LEU A 27 22.21 9.46 -24.71
N LEU A 28 22.90 8.61 -23.94
CA LEU A 28 23.32 8.91 -22.57
C LEU A 28 24.32 10.08 -22.51
N GLU A 29 25.19 10.22 -23.52
CA GLU A 29 26.13 11.35 -23.63
C GLU A 29 25.45 12.71 -23.82
N HIS A 30 24.21 12.73 -24.32
CA HIS A 30 23.42 13.95 -24.52
C HIS A 30 22.49 14.26 -23.33
N LEU A 31 22.48 13.42 -22.29
CA LEU A 31 21.73 13.71 -21.06
C LEU A 31 22.59 14.55 -20.10
N ASP A 32 22.09 15.73 -19.73
CA ASP A 32 22.77 16.60 -18.76
C ASP A 32 22.93 15.96 -17.38
N GLU A 33 21.90 15.22 -16.94
CA GLU A 33 21.91 14.60 -15.61
C GLU A 33 21.02 13.35 -15.54
N LYS A 34 21.46 12.37 -14.77
CA LYS A 34 20.69 11.17 -14.44
C LYS A 34 19.87 11.41 -13.18
N VAL A 35 18.55 11.49 -13.31
CA VAL A 35 17.64 11.50 -12.15
C VAL A 35 17.43 10.08 -11.63
N VAL A 36 17.86 9.82 -10.39
CA VAL A 36 17.60 8.55 -9.70
C VAL A 36 16.39 8.72 -8.79
N PHE A 37 15.27 8.08 -9.14
CA PHE A 37 14.11 8.02 -8.27
C PHE A 37 14.38 7.08 -7.10
N LYS A 38 14.36 7.63 -5.89
CA LYS A 38 14.45 6.82 -4.67
C LYS A 38 13.11 6.10 -4.45
N PRO A 39 13.13 4.81 -4.05
CA PRO A 39 11.93 4.13 -3.61
C PRO A 39 11.24 4.91 -2.48
N TYR A 40 9.91 4.82 -2.43
CA TYR A 40 9.18 5.39 -1.32
C TYR A 40 9.43 4.57 -0.05
N ASP A 41 9.66 5.27 1.06
CA ASP A 41 9.96 4.66 2.35
C ASP A 41 8.65 4.34 3.10
N PHE A 42 8.11 3.15 2.82
CA PHE A 42 6.93 2.64 3.51
C PHE A 42 7.19 2.34 4.99
N ASP A 43 8.43 2.09 5.40
CA ASP A 43 8.77 1.81 6.80
C ASP A 43 8.59 3.08 7.65
N SER A 44 9.10 4.21 7.15
CA SER A 44 8.87 5.52 7.76
C SER A 44 7.38 5.86 7.84
N LEU A 45 6.61 5.60 6.77
CA LEU A 45 5.16 5.82 6.77
C LEU A 45 4.45 4.93 7.80
N THR A 46 4.83 3.65 7.88
CA THR A 46 4.29 2.69 8.84
C THR A 46 4.51 3.17 10.27
N HIS A 47 5.73 3.59 10.60
CA HIS A 47 6.05 4.10 11.94
C HIS A 47 5.28 5.38 12.27
N LYS A 48 5.06 6.27 11.29
CA LYS A 48 4.24 7.47 11.49
C LYS A 48 2.80 7.08 11.84
N ILE A 49 2.18 6.24 11.01
CA ILE A 49 0.78 5.83 11.16
C ILE A 49 0.56 5.09 12.49
N LEU A 50 1.46 4.16 12.85
CA LEU A 50 1.33 3.42 14.11
C LEU A 50 1.43 4.35 15.34
N LYS A 51 2.32 5.34 15.31
CA LYS A 51 2.41 6.35 16.38
C LYS A 51 1.14 7.19 16.50
N GLU A 52 0.54 7.52 15.37
CA GLU A 52 -0.68 8.31 15.31
C GLU A 52 -1.89 7.54 15.84
N ILE A 53 -2.03 6.27 15.43
CA ILE A 53 -3.03 5.35 15.97
C ILE A 53 -2.85 5.21 17.49
N ASP A 54 -1.64 4.98 17.97
CA ASP A 54 -1.34 4.85 19.41
C ASP A 54 -1.71 6.14 20.18
N ALA A 55 -1.38 7.31 19.64
CA ALA A 55 -1.74 8.60 20.25
C ALA A 55 -3.26 8.79 20.36
N TRP A 56 -3.99 8.50 19.29
CA TRP A 56 -5.45 8.59 19.27
C TRP A 56 -6.12 7.58 20.18
N LEU A 57 -5.65 6.33 20.20
CA LEU A 57 -6.15 5.29 21.10
C LEU A 57 -5.99 5.69 22.56
N LYS A 58 -4.80 6.17 22.94
CA LYS A 58 -4.54 6.65 24.31
C LYS A 58 -5.44 7.82 24.68
N LYS A 59 -5.70 8.73 23.75
CA LYS A 59 -6.60 9.88 23.96
C LYS A 59 -8.06 9.44 24.15
N VAL A 60 -8.55 8.47 23.38
CA VAL A 60 -9.96 8.07 23.36
C VAL A 60 -10.29 7.00 24.42
N VAL A 61 -9.38 6.07 24.64
CA VAL A 61 -9.62 4.82 25.39
C VAL A 61 -8.71 4.68 26.62
N GLY A 62 -7.65 5.49 26.69
CA GLY A 62 -6.64 5.44 27.76
C GLY A 62 -5.69 4.26 27.63
N ASP A 63 -4.76 4.12 28.58
CA ASP A 63 -3.71 3.08 28.58
C ASP A 63 -4.20 1.67 28.96
N LYS A 64 -5.51 1.42 28.90
CA LYS A 64 -6.13 0.19 29.41
C LYS A 64 -6.21 -0.94 28.38
N ILE A 65 -6.01 -0.61 27.11
CA ILE A 65 -6.21 -1.52 25.98
C ILE A 65 -4.98 -1.52 25.09
N LEU A 66 -4.59 -2.72 24.63
CA LEU A 66 -3.60 -2.89 23.57
C LEU A 66 -4.34 -3.17 22.25
N LEU A 67 -3.97 -2.50 21.17
CA LEU A 67 -4.45 -2.81 19.82
C LEU A 67 -3.37 -3.58 19.05
N GLU A 68 -3.66 -4.81 18.69
CA GLU A 68 -2.91 -5.58 17.70
C GLU A 68 -3.51 -5.35 16.31
N ILE A 69 -2.67 -5.08 15.31
CA ILE A 69 -3.10 -4.85 13.93
C ILE A 69 -2.47 -5.92 13.05
N ASP A 70 -3.29 -6.67 12.32
CA ASP A 70 -2.78 -7.66 11.38
C ASP A 70 -1.99 -7.02 10.25
N ARG A 71 -1.00 -7.75 9.74
CA ARG A 71 -0.10 -7.29 8.68
C ARG A 71 -0.87 -6.85 7.44
N GLU A 72 -1.90 -7.59 7.05
CA GLU A 72 -2.72 -7.30 5.89
C GLU A 72 -3.51 -5.99 6.07
N VAL A 73 -3.94 -5.70 7.29
CA VAL A 73 -4.68 -4.46 7.60
C VAL A 73 -3.75 -3.25 7.55
N ILE A 74 -2.55 -3.34 8.13
CA ILE A 74 -1.60 -2.22 8.05
C ILE A 74 -1.19 -1.93 6.60
N VAL A 75 -1.07 -2.96 5.75
CA VAL A 75 -0.83 -2.79 4.30
C VAL A 75 -1.99 -2.05 3.62
N GLN A 76 -3.24 -2.32 3.98
CA GLN A 76 -4.40 -1.60 3.44
C GLN A 76 -4.39 -0.12 3.88
N ILE A 77 -4.08 0.15 5.14
CA ILE A 77 -3.97 1.51 5.68
C ILE A 77 -2.83 2.27 4.97
N LEU A 78 -1.69 1.62 4.73
CA LEU A 78 -0.57 2.20 3.98
C LEU A 78 -0.95 2.52 2.53
N ALA A 79 -1.67 1.61 1.86
CA ALA A 79 -2.13 1.84 0.50
C ALA A 79 -3.09 3.04 0.44
N ALA A 80 -4.01 3.16 1.39
CA ALA A 80 -4.90 4.31 1.47
C ALA A 80 -4.12 5.61 1.76
N ALA A 81 -3.20 5.60 2.73
CA ALA A 81 -2.35 6.73 3.05
C ALA A 81 -1.49 7.20 1.87
N TRP A 82 -1.03 6.27 1.05
CA TRP A 82 -0.26 6.54 -0.17
C TRP A 82 -1.12 7.16 -1.28
N LEU A 83 -2.38 6.73 -1.42
CA LEU A 83 -3.31 7.22 -2.43
C LEU A 83 -4.01 8.53 -2.05
N THR A 84 -4.06 8.84 -0.75
CA THR A 84 -4.75 10.02 -0.23
C THR A 84 -3.85 11.26 -0.32
N ASP A 85 -4.27 12.24 -1.13
CA ASP A 85 -3.62 13.57 -1.21
C ASP A 85 -3.95 14.47 0.00
N GLN A 86 -5.04 14.18 0.72
CA GLN A 86 -5.48 14.97 1.87
C GLN A 86 -4.83 14.46 3.16
N LYS A 87 -3.82 15.21 3.65
CA LYS A 87 -3.06 14.84 4.86
C LYS A 87 -3.96 14.49 6.05
N ASP A 88 -5.07 15.21 6.21
CA ASP A 88 -5.94 15.09 7.37
C ASP A 88 -6.96 13.94 7.24
N ALA A 89 -7.22 13.43 6.03
CA ALA A 89 -8.28 12.43 5.82
C ALA A 89 -7.95 11.07 6.47
N LEU A 90 -6.67 10.72 6.57
CA LEU A 90 -6.25 9.54 7.32
C LEU A 90 -6.39 9.74 8.83
N GLU A 91 -6.01 10.92 9.33
CA GLU A 91 -6.11 11.26 10.75
C GLU A 91 -7.59 11.25 11.18
N ASP A 92 -8.46 11.84 10.35
CA ASP A 92 -9.91 11.83 10.52
C ASP A 92 -10.47 10.40 10.52
N TRP A 93 -9.98 9.52 9.64
CA TRP A 93 -10.41 8.12 9.63
C TRP A 93 -9.99 7.37 10.89
N ILE A 94 -8.75 7.62 11.37
CA ILE A 94 -8.26 7.03 12.62
C ILE A 94 -9.12 7.46 13.80
N GLU A 95 -9.44 8.75 13.91
CA GLU A 95 -10.29 9.26 14.99
C GLU A 95 -11.73 8.74 14.86
N GLN A 96 -12.37 8.97 13.71
CA GLN A 96 -13.81 8.82 13.55
C GLN A 96 -14.24 7.36 13.36
N VAL A 97 -13.42 6.54 12.70
CA VAL A 97 -13.76 5.15 12.38
C VAL A 97 -13.04 4.19 13.31
N LEU A 98 -11.70 4.24 13.34
CA LEU A 98 -10.91 3.27 14.11
C LEU A 98 -11.15 3.42 15.61
N CYS A 99 -10.96 4.60 16.18
CA CYS A 99 -11.09 4.80 17.63
C CYS A 99 -12.53 4.60 18.11
N THR A 100 -13.52 5.03 17.32
CA THR A 100 -14.94 4.77 17.61
C THR A 100 -15.23 3.28 17.66
N SER A 101 -14.75 2.49 16.68
CA SER A 101 -14.95 1.04 16.67
C SER A 101 -14.26 0.33 17.84
N VAL A 102 -13.08 0.79 18.25
CA VAL A 102 -12.37 0.27 19.42
C VAL A 102 -13.15 0.56 20.70
N LYS A 103 -13.72 1.75 20.83
CA LYS A 103 -14.58 2.11 21.96
C LYS A 103 -15.85 1.25 21.99
N GLU A 104 -16.50 1.05 20.85
CA GLU A 104 -17.66 0.15 20.73
C GLU A 104 -17.31 -1.29 21.13
N ALA A 105 -16.12 -1.79 20.74
CA ALA A 105 -15.63 -3.11 21.14
C ALA A 105 -15.38 -3.20 22.64
N GLN A 106 -14.82 -2.16 23.25
CA GLN A 106 -14.62 -2.09 24.69
C GLN A 106 -15.96 -2.19 25.45
N GLU A 107 -16.96 -1.43 25.01
CA GLU A 107 -18.28 -1.38 25.64
C GLU A 107 -19.04 -2.72 25.48
N LYS A 108 -19.04 -3.31 24.28
CA LYS A 108 -19.70 -4.59 24.01
C LYS A 108 -19.11 -5.76 24.81
N CYS A 109 -17.79 -5.81 24.90
CA CYS A 109 -17.09 -6.96 25.48
C CYS A 109 -16.81 -6.80 26.98
N ASN A 110 -17.34 -5.76 27.63
CA ASN A 110 -17.06 -5.39 29.04
C ASN A 110 -15.55 -5.43 29.34
N VAL A 111 -14.75 -4.95 28.39
CA VAL A 111 -13.30 -5.12 28.42
C VAL A 111 -12.72 -4.36 29.60
N THR A 112 -12.25 -5.12 30.59
CA THR A 112 -11.49 -4.61 31.74
C THR A 112 -10.03 -4.41 31.35
N SER A 113 -9.33 -3.57 32.11
CA SER A 113 -7.92 -3.23 31.87
C SER A 113 -7.07 -4.48 31.60
N GLY A 114 -6.28 -4.48 30.53
CA GLY A 114 -5.35 -5.56 30.20
C GLY A 114 -5.81 -6.51 29.09
N CYS A 115 -6.90 -6.21 28.36
CA CYS A 115 -7.23 -6.95 27.14
C CYS A 115 -6.49 -6.41 25.91
N VAL A 116 -6.30 -7.32 24.96
CA VAL A 116 -5.80 -7.04 23.62
C VAL A 116 -6.97 -7.10 22.65
N LEU A 117 -7.21 -6.01 21.93
CA LEU A 117 -8.11 -5.98 20.77
C LEU A 117 -7.30 -6.26 19.52
N LYS A 118 -7.83 -7.07 18.63
CA LYS A 118 -7.17 -7.40 17.36
C LYS A 118 -7.97 -6.85 16.20
N LEU A 119 -7.34 -5.99 15.41
CA LEU A 119 -7.85 -5.52 14.13
C LEU A 119 -7.38 -6.47 13.03
N ALA A 120 -8.29 -7.31 12.57
CA ALA A 120 -8.05 -8.32 11.56
C ALA A 120 -8.75 -7.97 10.24
N ARG A 121 -8.25 -8.57 9.15
CA ARG A 121 -8.95 -8.50 7.86
C ARG A 121 -10.32 -9.16 8.00
N CYS A 122 -11.36 -8.48 7.55
CA CYS A 122 -12.69 -9.08 7.42
C CYS A 122 -12.76 -9.87 6.11
N ASP A 123 -12.98 -11.18 6.20
CA ASP A 123 -13.18 -12.07 5.04
C ASP A 123 -14.65 -12.11 4.54
N GLY A 124 -15.53 -11.31 5.16
CA GLY A 124 -16.95 -11.18 4.82
C GLY A 124 -17.23 -10.27 3.61
N LEU A 125 -18.53 -10.04 3.32
CA LEU A 125 -18.98 -9.16 2.22
C LEU A 125 -18.33 -7.78 2.33
N ALA A 126 -17.84 -7.26 1.20
CA ALA A 126 -17.08 -6.00 1.12
C ALA A 126 -17.76 -4.84 1.85
N ALA A 127 -16.94 -3.97 2.47
CA ALA A 127 -17.42 -2.76 3.12
C ALA A 127 -18.33 -1.96 2.17
N GLU A 128 -19.61 -1.86 2.52
CA GLU A 128 -20.66 -1.28 1.66
C GLU A 128 -20.46 0.24 1.42
N ALA A 129 -19.65 0.90 2.27
CA ALA A 129 -19.32 2.32 2.15
C ALA A 129 -17.84 2.60 2.50
N GLN A 130 -17.20 3.48 1.72
CA GLN A 130 -15.87 4.03 1.97
C GLN A 130 -15.99 5.36 2.71
N ALA A 131 -15.01 5.67 3.57
CA ALA A 131 -14.94 6.97 4.21
C ALA A 131 -14.57 8.06 3.17
N PRO A 132 -15.12 9.30 3.29
CA PRO A 132 -14.77 10.38 2.38
C PRO A 132 -13.27 10.68 2.39
N GLY A 133 -12.65 10.82 1.22
CA GLY A 133 -11.25 11.24 1.09
C GLY A 133 -10.19 10.17 1.39
N VAL A 134 -10.58 8.95 1.78
CA VAL A 134 -9.65 7.85 2.07
C VAL A 134 -10.20 6.52 1.53
N CYS A 135 -9.32 5.70 0.95
CA CYS A 135 -9.69 4.37 0.44
C CYS A 135 -9.80 3.32 1.57
N LEU A 136 -10.51 3.67 2.65
CA LEU A 136 -10.75 2.83 3.82
C LEU A 136 -12.24 2.73 4.14
N PRO A 137 -12.69 1.65 4.79
CA PRO A 137 -14.10 1.44 5.10
C PRO A 137 -14.63 2.55 6.03
N ALA A 138 -15.88 2.97 5.82
CA ALA A 138 -16.54 3.95 6.68
C ALA A 138 -16.87 3.40 8.09
N ARG A 139 -16.85 2.07 8.26
CA ARG A 139 -17.16 1.39 9.53
C ARG A 139 -16.30 0.13 9.66
N ILE A 140 -15.88 -0.17 10.89
CA ILE A 140 -15.22 -1.44 11.25
C ILE A 140 -16.24 -2.28 12.02
N SER A 141 -16.37 -3.54 11.63
CA SER A 141 -17.26 -4.49 12.30
C SER A 141 -16.68 -4.92 13.65
N VAL A 142 -17.49 -4.82 14.69
CA VAL A 142 -17.16 -5.28 16.05
C VAL A 142 -17.97 -6.54 16.35
N ASN A 143 -17.27 -7.66 16.49
CA ASN A 143 -17.83 -8.99 16.75
C ASN A 143 -17.90 -9.29 18.25
#